data_AF-A0A543AA15-F1
#
_entry.id   AF-A0A543AA15-F1
#
_cell.length_a   1.000
_cell.length_b   1.000
_cell.length_c   1.000
_cell.angle_alpha   90.00
_cell.angle_beta   90.00
_cell.angle_gamma   90.00
#
_symmetry.space_group_name_H-M   'P 1'
#
loop_
_entity.id
_entity.type
_entity.pdbx_description
1 polymer ?
#
loop_
_entity_poly.entity_id
_entity_poly.type
_entity_poly.pdbx_seq_one_letter_code
_entity_poly.pdbx_strand_id
1 'polypeptide(L)'
;MLKNTLNRVTTRAARSGRGPFSLVRHVGRKSGKTYETPVILARVPEGFIAELTYGEGVNWYRNIVAAGACEVLVDGEWHHVSAIEPCPSDAGREAFGYPARFVLQVLQRHEFRLLRTA
;
A
#
# COMPACT_ATOMS: atom_id res chain seq x y z
N MET A 1 0.00 20.74 -0.47
CA MET A 1 0.36 20.88 -1.90
C MET A 1 1.56 20.00 -2.19
N LEU A 2 1.39 18.86 -2.88
CA LEU A 2 2.48 18.19 -3.59
C LEU A 2 1.90 17.43 -4.81
N LYS A 3 2.18 17.98 -5.99
CA LYS A 3 2.58 17.26 -7.22
C LYS A 3 1.59 16.26 -7.84
N ASN A 4 0.56 16.80 -8.51
CA ASN A 4 -0.30 16.06 -9.45
C ASN A 4 0.46 15.48 -10.67
N THR A 5 1.74 15.86 -10.87
CA THR A 5 2.61 15.41 -11.97
C THR A 5 3.39 14.13 -11.67
N LEU A 6 3.75 13.86 -10.41
CA LEU A 6 4.37 12.58 -10.02
C LEU A 6 3.38 11.42 -10.18
N ASN A 7 2.09 11.72 -10.13
CA ASN A 7 0.98 10.78 -10.16
C ASN A 7 0.81 10.04 -11.51
N ARG A 8 1.36 10.54 -12.63
CA ARG A 8 1.15 9.89 -13.95
C ARG A 8 2.24 8.87 -14.29
N VAL A 9 3.50 9.17 -13.95
CA VAL A 9 4.64 8.28 -14.21
C VAL A 9 4.68 7.15 -13.19
N THR A 10 4.48 7.44 -11.91
CA THR A 10 4.40 6.40 -10.86
C THR A 10 3.20 5.48 -11.07
N THR A 11 2.02 6.02 -11.43
CA THR A 11 0.85 5.20 -11.76
C THR A 11 1.04 4.40 -13.04
N ARG A 12 1.72 4.93 -14.08
CA ARG A 12 2.07 4.12 -15.27
C ARG A 12 3.08 3.02 -14.95
N ALA A 13 4.10 3.32 -14.15
CA ALA A 13 5.08 2.32 -13.71
C ALA A 13 4.41 1.20 -12.91
N ALA A 14 3.61 1.56 -11.89
CA ALA A 14 2.84 0.60 -11.11
C ALA A 14 1.86 -0.20 -11.97
N ARG A 15 1.16 0.44 -12.92
CA ARG A 15 0.29 -0.25 -13.89
C ARG A 15 1.03 -1.18 -14.84
N SER A 16 2.31 -0.90 -15.11
CA SER A 16 3.14 -1.76 -15.96
C SER A 16 3.80 -2.92 -15.19
N GLY A 17 3.62 -3.00 -13.87
CA GLY A 17 4.28 -4.01 -13.02
C GLY A 17 5.80 -3.86 -12.95
N ARG A 18 6.35 -2.69 -13.33
CA ARG A 18 7.81 -2.45 -13.36
C ARG A 18 8.23 -1.61 -12.15
N GLY A 19 9.07 -2.20 -11.30
CA GLY A 19 9.56 -1.58 -10.06
C GLY A 19 8.74 -2.01 -8.84
N PRO A 20 9.13 -1.57 -7.61
CA PRO A 20 8.53 -2.05 -6.36
C PRO A 20 7.14 -1.44 -6.07
N PHE A 21 6.49 -0.84 -7.07
CA PHE A 21 5.28 -0.05 -6.88
C PHE A 21 4.05 -0.86 -7.24
N SER A 22 3.12 -0.89 -6.28
CA SER A 22 1.76 -1.40 -6.41
C SER A 22 0.78 -0.24 -6.42
N LEU A 23 -0.48 -0.50 -6.78
CA LEU A 23 -1.57 0.49 -6.60
C LEU A 23 -2.54 0.02 -5.53
N VAL A 24 -3.03 0.96 -4.72
CA VAL A 24 -4.25 0.78 -3.92
C VAL A 24 -5.35 1.59 -4.57
N ARG A 25 -6.43 0.93 -4.98
CA ARG A 25 -7.68 1.57 -5.41
C ARG A 25 -8.62 1.70 -4.23
N HIS A 26 -9.11 2.91 -3.98
CA HIS A 26 -9.98 3.22 -2.83
C HIS A 26 -11.00 4.30 -3.18
N VAL A 27 -12.07 4.37 -2.39
CA VAL A 27 -13.10 5.40 -2.51
C VAL A 27 -12.89 6.47 -1.44
N GLY A 28 -12.87 7.73 -1.85
CA GLY A 28 -12.73 8.85 -0.93
C GLY A 28 -13.89 8.95 0.05
N ARG A 29 -13.66 8.74 1.35
CA ARG A 29 -14.70 8.75 2.40
C ARG A 29 -15.54 10.04 2.49
N LYS A 30 -15.03 11.16 1.96
CA LYS A 30 -15.73 12.45 1.90
C LYS A 30 -16.29 12.79 0.52
N SER A 31 -15.64 12.31 -0.55
CA SER A 31 -15.96 12.72 -1.93
C SER A 31 -16.70 11.66 -2.72
N GLY A 32 -16.72 10.40 -2.27
CA GLY A 32 -17.25 9.25 -3.00
C GLY A 32 -16.48 8.90 -4.28
N LYS A 33 -15.38 9.60 -4.59
CA LYS A 33 -14.62 9.39 -5.82
C LYS A 33 -13.65 8.24 -5.69
N THR A 34 -13.47 7.47 -6.76
CA THR A 34 -12.43 6.45 -6.85
C THR A 34 -11.07 7.08 -7.09
N TYR A 35 -10.07 6.65 -6.32
CA TYR A 35 -8.68 7.05 -6.43
C TYR A 35 -7.79 5.82 -6.53
N GLU A 36 -6.67 5.97 -7.21
CA GLU A 36 -5.58 5.00 -7.21
C GLU A 36 -4.35 5.68 -6.62
N THR A 37 -3.68 5.01 -5.70
CA THR A 37 -2.51 5.55 -5.01
C THR A 37 -1.36 4.57 -5.11
N PRO A 38 -0.21 4.99 -5.67
CA PRO A 38 0.97 4.15 -5.67
C PRO A 38 1.49 3.96 -4.25
N VAL A 39 1.74 2.70 -3.90
CA VAL A 39 2.27 2.27 -2.61
C VAL A 39 3.32 1.17 -2.84
N ILE A 40 4.04 0.79 -1.79
CA ILE A 40 4.92 -0.38 -1.83
C ILE A 40 4.25 -1.46 -0.99
N LEU A 41 4.03 -2.62 -1.59
CA LEU A 41 3.44 -3.79 -0.94
C LEU A 41 4.45 -4.94 -0.95
N ALA A 42 4.51 -5.69 0.14
CA ALA A 42 5.17 -6.99 0.20
C ALA A 42 4.11 -8.10 0.19
N ARG A 43 4.32 -9.14 -0.61
CA ARG A 43 3.42 -10.31 -0.65
C ARG A 43 3.67 -11.21 0.55
N VAL A 44 2.60 -11.66 1.20
CA VAL A 44 2.59 -12.64 2.30
C VAL A 44 1.50 -13.68 2.05
N PRO A 45 1.52 -14.86 2.69
CA PRO A 45 0.52 -15.91 2.45
C PRO A 45 -0.93 -15.46 2.61
N GLU A 46 -1.20 -14.52 3.51
CA GLU A 46 -2.52 -14.00 3.83
C GLU A 46 -2.97 -12.82 2.94
N GLY A 47 -2.08 -12.33 2.07
CA GLY A 47 -2.33 -11.15 1.23
C GLY A 47 -1.09 -10.27 1.09
N PHE A 48 -1.15 -9.04 1.60
CA PHE A 48 -0.10 -8.05 1.39
C PHE A 48 0.21 -7.21 2.63
N ILE A 49 1.48 -6.90 2.85
CA ILE A 49 1.92 -5.91 3.84
C ILE A 49 2.13 -4.56 3.16
N ALA A 50 1.38 -3.55 3.61
CA ALA A 50 1.58 -2.17 3.22
C ALA A 50 2.48 -1.45 4.22
N GLU A 51 3.50 -0.75 3.72
CA GLU A 51 4.28 0.21 4.51
C GLU A 51 3.59 1.59 4.45
N LEU A 52 3.35 2.19 5.61
CA LEU A 52 2.73 3.51 5.71
C LEU A 52 3.80 4.60 5.79
N THR A 53 4.38 4.98 4.64
CA THR A 53 5.46 5.99 4.58
C THR A 53 5.12 7.33 5.26
N TYR A 54 3.84 7.72 5.23
CA TYR A 54 3.32 8.95 5.84
C TYR A 54 2.42 8.69 7.07
N GLY A 55 2.47 7.44 7.55
CA GLY A 55 1.71 6.92 8.66
C GLY A 55 0.19 6.83 8.46
N GLU A 56 -0.52 6.46 9.53
CA GLU A 56 -1.98 6.28 9.59
C GLU A 56 -2.78 7.56 9.23
N GLY A 57 -2.12 8.71 9.20
CA GLY A 57 -2.69 9.98 8.78
C GLY A 57 -3.01 10.07 7.28
N VAL A 58 -2.40 9.20 6.46
CA VAL A 58 -2.46 9.31 5.00
C VAL A 58 -3.88 9.03 4.46
N ASN A 59 -4.31 9.85 3.50
CA ASN A 59 -5.71 9.84 3.07
C ASN A 59 -6.17 8.51 2.46
N TRP A 60 -5.32 7.83 1.69
CA TRP A 60 -5.69 6.54 1.10
C TRP A 60 -5.94 5.50 2.19
N TYR A 61 -5.10 5.44 3.23
CA TYR A 61 -5.25 4.51 4.34
C TYR A 61 -6.55 4.78 5.11
N ARG A 62 -6.80 6.05 5.46
CA ARG A 62 -8.06 6.45 6.10
C ARG A 62 -9.30 6.13 5.27
N ASN A 63 -9.18 6.14 3.94
CA ASN A 63 -10.28 5.77 3.06
C ASN A 63 -10.55 4.27 3.08
N ILE A 64 -9.52 3.43 2.97
CA ILE A 64 -9.70 1.96 2.99
C ILE A 64 -10.16 1.48 4.36
N VAL A 65 -9.70 2.10 5.45
CA VAL A 65 -10.17 1.80 6.81
C VAL A 65 -11.65 2.17 6.96
N ALA A 66 -12.06 3.33 6.44
CA ALA A 66 -13.47 3.74 6.49
C ALA A 66 -14.38 2.85 5.63
N ALA A 67 -13.87 2.33 4.51
CA ALA A 67 -14.61 1.41 3.64
C ALA A 67 -14.59 -0.05 4.13
N GLY A 68 -13.60 -0.43 4.94
CA GLY A 68 -13.34 -1.82 5.36
C GLY A 68 -12.75 -2.71 4.26
N ALA A 69 -12.59 -2.22 3.04
CA ALA A 69 -12.12 -2.98 1.89
C ALA A 69 -11.43 -2.08 0.85
N CYS A 70 -10.63 -2.68 -0.02
CA CYS A 70 -10.05 -2.02 -1.19
C CYS A 70 -9.66 -3.03 -2.28
N GLU A 71 -9.12 -2.54 -3.39
CA GLU A 71 -8.43 -3.38 -4.36
C GLU A 71 -6.96 -2.97 -4.45
N VAL A 72 -6.07 -3.94 -4.61
CA VAL A 72 -4.65 -3.68 -4.83
C VAL A 72 -4.17 -4.27 -6.15
N LEU A 73 -3.36 -3.53 -6.89
CA LEU A 73 -2.70 -3.99 -8.10
C LEU A 73 -1.26 -4.37 -7.75
N VAL A 74 -0.93 -5.65 -7.83
CA VAL A 74 0.42 -6.19 -7.57
C VAL A 74 0.80 -7.09 -8.73
N ASP A 75 2.00 -6.91 -9.28
CA ASP A 75 2.51 -7.68 -10.43
C ASP A 75 1.57 -7.70 -11.65
N GLY A 76 0.76 -6.65 -11.82
CA GLY A 76 -0.20 -6.51 -12.91
C GLY A 76 -1.57 -7.15 -12.65
N GLU A 77 -1.78 -7.77 -11.49
CA GLU A 77 -3.04 -8.42 -11.11
C GLU A 77 -3.77 -7.66 -9.98
N TRP A 78 -5.09 -7.50 -10.13
CA TRP A 78 -5.94 -6.89 -9.10
C TRP A 78 -6.38 -7.95 -8.09
N HIS A 79 -6.15 -7.66 -6.81
CA HIS A 79 -6.57 -8.49 -5.69
C HIS A 79 -7.54 -7.72 -4.80
N HIS A 80 -8.63 -8.37 -4.40
CA HIS A 80 -9.60 -7.82 -3.46
C HIS A 80 -9.09 -7.96 -2.02
N VAL A 81 -9.06 -6.86 -1.28
CA VAL A 81 -8.71 -6.82 0.13
C VAL A 81 -9.99 -6.76 0.95
N SER A 82 -10.21 -7.77 1.79
CA SER A 82 -11.41 -7.93 2.61
C SER A 82 -11.23 -7.49 4.06
N ALA A 83 -9.98 -7.34 4.53
CA ALA A 83 -9.69 -6.81 5.86
C ALA A 83 -8.37 -6.03 5.91
N ILE A 84 -8.33 -5.04 6.81
CA ILE A 84 -7.16 -4.20 7.09
C ILE A 84 -6.79 -4.38 8.56
N GLU A 85 -5.68 -5.07 8.81
CA GLU A 85 -5.25 -5.48 10.14
C GLU A 85 -3.92 -4.80 10.55
N PRO A 86 -3.72 -4.48 11.84
CA PRO A 86 -2.42 -4.06 12.33
C PRO A 86 -1.35 -5.13 12.08
N CYS A 87 -0.17 -4.72 11.65
CA CYS A 87 0.99 -5.60 11.51
C CYS A 87 2.12 -5.12 12.44
N PRO A 88 2.69 -6.00 13.29
CA PRO A 88 3.86 -5.66 14.10
C PRO A 88 5.04 -5.18 13.22
N SER A 89 5.77 -4.16 13.66
CA SER A 89 6.80 -3.54 12.84
C SER A 89 7.91 -4.50 12.37
N ASP A 90 8.28 -5.46 13.21
CA ASP A 90 9.30 -6.45 12.86
C ASP A 90 8.82 -7.39 11.75
N ALA A 91 7.64 -7.99 11.92
CA ALA A 91 7.00 -8.81 10.89
C ALA A 91 6.79 -8.02 9.59
N GLY A 92 6.38 -6.77 9.70
CA GLY A 92 6.18 -5.87 8.57
C GLY A 92 7.47 -5.64 7.77
N ARG A 93 8.60 -5.41 8.45
CA ARG A 93 9.91 -5.25 7.79
C ARG A 93 10.43 -6.54 7.18
N GLU A 94 10.19 -7.67 7.83
CA GLU A 94 10.62 -8.98 7.33
C GLU A 94 9.94 -9.36 6.02
N ALA A 95 8.67 -8.99 5.84
CA ALA A 95 7.92 -9.24 4.62
C ALA A 95 8.59 -8.67 3.35
N PHE A 96 9.33 -7.56 3.46
CA PHE A 96 9.98 -6.92 2.30
C PHE A 96 11.32 -7.57 1.88
N GLY A 97 11.88 -8.49 2.69
CA GLY A 97 13.16 -9.16 2.40
C GLY A 97 14.35 -8.20 2.26
N TYR A 98 15.54 -8.72 1.92
CA TYR A 98 16.70 -7.88 1.62
C TYR A 98 16.74 -7.50 0.13
N PRO A 99 17.18 -6.27 -0.23
CA PRO A 99 17.75 -5.23 0.64
C PRO A 99 16.73 -4.28 1.28
N ALA A 100 15.45 -4.36 0.92
CA ALA A 100 14.42 -3.40 1.34
C ALA A 100 14.25 -3.35 2.87
N ARG A 101 14.31 -4.48 3.57
CA ARG A 101 14.30 -4.59 5.05
C ARG A 101 15.33 -3.66 5.68
N PHE A 102 16.57 -3.66 5.18
CA PHE A 102 17.64 -2.83 5.73
C PHE A 102 17.34 -1.33 5.56
N VAL A 103 16.86 -0.94 4.38
CA VAL A 103 16.44 0.44 4.11
C VAL A 103 15.30 0.85 5.05
N LEU A 104 14.30 -0.01 5.25
CA LEU A 104 13.17 0.25 6.15
C LEU A 104 13.60 0.36 7.62
N GLN A 105 14.59 -0.43 8.05
CA GLN A 105 15.19 -0.34 9.39
C GLN A 105 15.92 1.00 9.58
N VAL A 106 16.79 1.38 8.65
CA VAL A 106 17.55 2.63 8.70
C VAL A 106 16.62 3.85 8.69
N LEU A 107 15.55 3.80 7.89
CA LEU A 107 14.55 4.86 7.83
C LEU A 107 13.55 4.83 9.00
N GLN A 108 13.73 3.92 9.97
CA GLN A 108 12.86 3.77 11.14
C GLN A 108 11.37 3.68 10.75
N ARG A 109 11.06 2.83 9.77
CA ARG A 109 9.67 2.56 9.39
C ARG A 109 9.06 1.58 10.38
N HIS A 110 8.02 2.03 11.07
CA HIS A 110 7.35 1.27 12.13
C HIS A 110 5.89 0.93 11.80
N GLU A 111 5.28 1.65 10.87
CA GLU A 111 3.85 1.51 10.60
C GLU A 111 3.60 0.61 9.39
N PHE A 112 3.10 -0.59 9.67
CA PHE A 112 2.75 -1.58 8.67
C PHE A 112 1.32 -2.05 8.86
N ARG A 113 0.70 -2.48 7.76
CA ARG A 113 -0.66 -3.02 7.75
C ARG A 113 -0.75 -4.27 6.91
N LEU A 114 -1.41 -5.28 7.44
CA LEU A 114 -1.81 -6.45 6.67
C LEU A 114 -3.10 -6.12 5.93
N LEU A 115 -3.05 -6.22 4.61
CA LEU A 115 -4.16 -6.16 3.69
C LEU A 115 -4.50 -7.62 3.33
N ARG A 116 -5.50 -8.17 4.02
CA ARG A 116 -5.89 -9.57 3.85
C ARG A 116 -6.68 -9.75 2.56
N THR A 117 -6.26 -10.73 1.76
CA THR A 117 -6.98 -11.16 0.56
C THR A 117 -7.44 -12.59 0.82
N ALA A 118 -8.74 -12.77 1.05
CA ALA A 118 -9.32 -14.09 1.38
C ALA A 118 -9.09 -15.12 0.27
#